data_AF-A0A1M5QRA3-F1
#
_entry.id   AF-A0A1M5QRA3-F1
#
_cell.length_a   1.000
_cell.length_b   1.000
_cell.length_c   1.000
_cell.angle_alpha   90.00
_cell.angle_beta   90.00
_cell.angle_gamma   90.00
#
_symmetry.space_group_name_H-M   'P 1'
#
loop_
_entity.id
_entity.type
_entity.pdbx_description
1 polymer ?
#
loop_
_entity_poly.entity_id
_entity_poly.type
_entity_poly.pdbx_seq_one_letter_code
_entity_poly.pdbx_strand_id
1 'polypeptide(L)' 'MKTEKTRTAICPKCGKEYHGHPALSRTDNTTYICPDCGTREALESIGVARDEQDEIIATIHSHTR' A
#
# COMPACT_ATOMS: atom_id res chain seq x y z
N MET A 1 3.75 -23.51 -9.08
CA MET A 1 4.46 -22.22 -8.98
C MET A 1 3.42 -21.11 -8.90
N LYS A 2 3.49 -20.20 -7.92
CA LYS A 2 2.56 -19.07 -7.84
C LYS A 2 2.95 -18.08 -8.94
N THR A 3 2.05 -17.85 -9.89
CA THR A 3 2.30 -16.98 -11.04
C THR A 3 2.39 -15.53 -10.55
N GLU A 4 3.60 -15.00 -10.45
CA GLU A 4 3.86 -13.59 -10.16
C GLU A 4 3.48 -12.76 -11.38
N LYS A 5 2.16 -12.55 -11.58
CA LYS A 5 1.69 -11.53 -12.50
C LYS A 5 1.95 -10.19 -11.81
N THR A 6 2.98 -9.48 -12.25
CA THR A 6 3.10 -8.03 -12.05
C THR A 6 1.88 -7.39 -12.73
N ARG A 7 0.80 -7.23 -11.97
CA ARG A 7 -0.43 -6.63 -12.46
C ARG A 7 -0.31 -5.12 -12.28
N THR A 8 -0.50 -4.38 -13.37
CA THR A 8 -0.86 -2.97 -13.30
C THR A 8 -2.34 -2.90 -12.93
N ALA A 9 -2.67 -2.16 -11.88
CA ALA A 9 -4.05 -1.99 -11.41
C ALA A 9 -4.25 -0.59 -10.83
N ILE A 10 -5.51 -0.15 -10.80
CA ILE A 10 -5.90 1.12 -10.16
C ILE A 10 -6.33 0.82 -8.73
N CYS A 11 -5.73 1.51 -7.76
CA CYS A 11 -6.09 1.37 -6.35
C CYS A 11 -7.50 1.94 -6.11
N PRO A 12 -8.47 1.17 -5.59
CA PRO A 12 -9.81 1.67 -5.32
C PRO A 12 -9.84 2.71 -4.19
N LYS A 13 -8.80 2.78 -3.34
CA LYS A 13 -8.71 3.71 -2.21
C LYS A 13 -8.16 5.08 -2.60
N CYS A 14 -7.13 5.14 -3.45
CA CYS A 14 -6.46 6.40 -3.81
C CYS A 14 -6.55 6.78 -5.30
N GLY A 15 -7.09 5.90 -6.14
CA GLY A 15 -7.23 6.12 -7.58
C GLY A 15 -5.93 6.09 -8.39
N LYS A 16 -4.78 5.85 -7.75
CA LYS A 16 -3.49 5.77 -8.45
C LYS A 16 -3.27 4.40 -9.06
N GLU A 17 -2.63 4.39 -10.22
CA GLU A 17 -2.07 3.17 -10.79
C GLU A 17 -0.92 2.67 -9.90
N TYR A 18 -0.86 1.37 -9.70
CA TYR A 18 0.25 0.71 -9.01
C TYR A 18 0.68 -0.55 -9.76
N HIS A 19 1.94 -0.89 -9.59
CA HIS A 19 2.56 -2.09 -10.15
C HIS A 19 3.00 -3.00 -9.02
N GLY A 20 2.82 -4.31 -9.20
CA GLY A 20 3.28 -5.32 -8.26
C GLY A 20 2.15 -5.98 -7.48
N HIS A 21 2.48 -6.55 -6.32
CA HIS A 21 1.52 -7.30 -5.51
C HIS A 21 0.61 -6.34 -4.73
N PRO A 22 -0.73 -6.49 -4.80
CA PRO A 22 -1.63 -5.68 -3.99
C PRO A 22 -1.51 -6.01 -2.50
N ALA A 23 -1.84 -5.05 -1.65
CA ALA A 23 -2.09 -5.26 -0.23
C ALA A 23 -3.58 -5.57 0.00
N LEU A 24 -3.88 -6.38 1.02
CA LEU A 24 -5.25 -6.59 1.48
C LEU A 24 -5.60 -5.49 2.51
N SER A 25 -6.71 -4.80 2.29
CA SER A 25 -7.22 -3.73 3.17
C SER A 25 -7.42 -4.23 4.59
N ARG A 26 -6.91 -3.49 5.59
CA ARG A 26 -7.15 -3.75 7.02
C ARG A 26 -8.49 -3.21 7.51
N THR A 27 -9.15 -2.35 6.73
CA THR A 27 -10.46 -1.79 7.09
C THR A 27 -11.58 -2.81 6.89
N ASP A 28 -11.53 -3.59 5.81
CA ASP A 28 -12.60 -4.52 5.42
C ASP A 28 -12.12 -5.96 5.17
N ASN A 29 -10.80 -6.20 5.15
CA ASN A 29 -10.19 -7.53 5.01
C ASN A 29 -10.57 -8.30 3.73
N THR A 30 -11.09 -7.61 2.70
CA THR A 30 -11.51 -8.20 1.42
C THR A 30 -11.01 -7.42 0.19
N THR A 31 -10.82 -6.12 0.33
CA THR A 31 -10.46 -5.22 -0.77
C THR A 31 -8.96 -5.24 -1.02
N TYR A 32 -8.56 -5.44 -2.27
CA TYR A 32 -7.18 -5.29 -2.70
C TYR A 32 -6.85 -3.83 -3.03
N ILE A 33 -5.81 -3.29 -2.42
CA ILE A 33 -5.36 -1.90 -2.53
C ILE A 33 -3.88 -1.83 -2.92
N CYS A 34 -3.39 -0.64 -3.28
CA CYS A 34 -1.95 -0.48 -3.55
C CYS A 34 -1.11 -0.64 -2.28
N PRO A 35 0.20 -0.98 -2.43
CA PRO A 35 1.12 -1.12 -1.30
C PRO A 35 1.13 0.08 -0.36
N ASP A 36 1.19 1.31 -0.90
CA ASP A 36 1.21 2.53 -0.09
C ASP A 36 -0.04 2.69 0.80
N CYS A 37 -1.22 2.39 0.24
CA CYS A 37 -2.46 2.46 1.02
C CYS A 37 -2.49 1.39 2.11
N GLY A 38 -1.97 0.19 1.83
CA GLY A 38 -1.82 -0.86 2.84
C GLY A 38 -0.86 -0.48 3.96
N THR A 39 0.27 0.16 3.62
CA THR A 39 1.23 0.69 4.61
C THR A 39 0.57 1.75 5.49
N ARG A 40 -0.18 2.69 4.90
CA ARG A 40 -0.92 3.71 5.68
C ARG A 40 -1.91 3.07 6.66
N GLU A 41 -2.71 2.11 6.22
CA GLU A 41 -3.64 1.41 7.10
C GLU A 41 -2.94 0.65 8.23
N ALA A 42 -1.80 0.03 7.94
CA ALA A 42 -1.01 -0.67 8.95
C ALA A 42 -0.45 0.30 10.00
N LEU A 43 0.06 1.45 9.57
CA LEU A 43 0.59 2.49 10.45
C LEU A 43 -0.52 3.19 11.25
N GLU A 44 -1.66 3.47 10.63
CA GLU A 44 -2.84 4.03 11.31
C GLU A 44 -3.36 3.09 12.40
N SER A 45 -3.39 1.78 12.14
CA SER A 45 -3.81 0.76 13.12
C SER A 45 -2.94 0.70 14.37
N ILE A 46 -1.71 1.22 14.33
CA ILE A 46 -0.80 1.31 15.49
C ILE A 46 -0.68 2.73 16.05
N GLY A 47 -1.51 3.67 15.56
CA GLY A 47 -1.59 5.04 16.07
C GLY A 47 -0.54 6.02 15.52
N VAL A 48 0.11 5.70 14.40
CA VAL A 48 1.10 6.59 13.77
C VAL A 48 0.36 7.73 13.05
N ALA A 49 0.77 8.97 13.35
CA ALA A 49 0.16 10.17 12.79
C ALA A 49 0.42 10.29 11.29
N ARG A 50 -0.48 10.97 10.57
CA ARG A 50 -0.45 11.02 9.10
C ARG A 50 0.85 11.57 8.53
N ASP A 51 1.39 12.66 9.11
CA ASP A 51 2.66 13.24 8.69
C ASP A 51 3.83 12.25 8.82
N GLU A 52 3.86 11.47 9.90
CA GLU A 52 4.87 10.43 10.09
C GLU A 52 4.70 9.27 9.09
N GLN A 53 3.47 8.93 8.73
CA GLN A 53 3.21 7.94 7.66
C GLN A 53 3.80 8.39 6.32
N ASP A 54 3.64 9.67 5.97
CA ASP A 54 4.17 10.25 4.74
C ASP A 54 5.72 10.15 4.69
N GLU A 55 6.40 10.46 5.79
CA GLU A 55 7.87 10.32 5.91
C GLU A 55 8.35 8.86 5.81
N ILE A 56 7.64 7.93 6.47
CA ILE A 56 7.94 6.50 6.40
C ILE A 56 7.80 5.98 4.96
N ILE A 57 6.71 6.34 4.28
CA ILE A 57 6.46 5.91 2.89
C ILE A 57 7.50 6.51 1.94
N ALA A 58 7.86 7.78 2.11
CA ALA A 58 8.93 8.41 1.34
C ALA A 58 10.28 7.69 1.53
N THR A 59 10.58 7.26 2.76
CA THR A 59 11.78 6.49 3.10
C THR A 59 11.79 5.10 2.46
N ILE A 60 10.64 4.40 2.42
CA ILE A 60 10.52 3.10 1.73
C ILE A 60 10.83 3.26 0.24
N HIS A 61 10.25 4.27 -0.41
CA HIS A 61 10.49 4.54 -1.83
C HIS A 61 11.94 4.92 -2.14
N SER A 62 12.65 5.59 -1.23
CA SER A 62 14.06 5.93 -1.45
C SER A 62 14.99 4.71 -1.40
N HIS A 63 14.61 3.65 -0.67
CA HIS A 63 15.39 2.40 -0.54
C HIS A 63 14.97 1.27 -1.49
N THR A 64 13.80 1.40 -2.14
CA THR A 64 13.27 0.40 -3.07
C THR A 64 13.55 0.76 -4.54
N ARG A 65 14.54 1.64 -4.77
CA ARG A 65 14.87 2.20 -6.08
C ARG A 65 15.89 1.37 -6.86
#